data_AF-A0A3D3HC54-F1
#
_entry.id   AF-A0A3D3HC54-F1
#
_cell.length_a   1.000
_cell.length_b   1.000
_cell.length_c   1.000
_cell.angle_alpha   90.00
_cell.angle_beta   90.00
_cell.angle_gamma   90.00
#
_symmetry.space_group_name_H-M   'P 1'
#
loop_
_entity.id
_entity.type
_entity.pdbx_description
1 polymer ?
#
loop_
_entity_poly.entity_id
_entity_poly.type
_entity_poly.pdbx_seq_one_letter_code
_entity_poly.pdbx_strand_id
1 'polypeptide(L)'
;MSKLNLPEMMNYIIGAVFVVIVFSIAYAYLKPHKMHHARPLSTLALKGSYLIYLLAILVVIYLASLRGGGVSQVFDGPEFFVFLVVLFVPTAGIFSRKIERFSGQRVRYNIIFTAVNLVMAAVALVLYRF
;
A
#
# COMPACT_ATOMS: atom_id res chain seq x y z
N MET A 1 17.96 -1.47 35.03
CA MET A 1 17.20 -0.44 34.29
C MET A 1 17.78 -0.36 32.89
N SER A 2 16.99 -0.71 31.89
CA SER A 2 17.43 -0.86 30.50
C SER A 2 17.98 0.46 29.97
N LYS A 3 19.18 0.42 29.38
CA LYS A 3 19.65 1.48 28.49
C LYS A 3 18.62 1.58 27.37
N LEU A 4 17.81 2.63 27.36
CA LEU A 4 17.02 2.98 26.19
C LEU A 4 18.02 3.25 25.07
N ASN A 5 18.08 2.33 24.09
CA ASN A 5 18.78 2.59 22.84
C ASN A 5 17.98 3.67 22.10
N LEU A 6 18.27 4.94 22.39
CA LEU A 6 17.68 6.11 21.74
C LEU A 6 17.56 5.96 20.21
N PRO A 7 18.59 5.45 19.48
CA PRO A 7 18.49 5.25 18.04
C PRO A 7 17.40 4.24 17.64
N GLU A 8 17.25 3.17 18.40
CA GLU A 8 16.26 2.12 18.13
C GLU A 8 14.84 2.65 18.37
N MET A 9 14.64 3.34 19.50
CA MET A 9 13.37 4.00 19.81
C MET A 9 12.98 5.04 18.75
N MET A 10 13.96 5.82 18.25
CA MET A 10 13.72 6.76 17.16
C MET A 10 13.26 6.07 15.88
N ASN A 11 13.85 4.92 15.51
CA ASN A 11 13.42 4.17 14.33
C ASN A 11 11.96 3.68 14.43
N TYR A 12 11.53 3.19 15.60
CA TYR A 12 10.13 2.82 15.83
C TYR A 12 9.19 4.02 15.66
N ILE A 13 9.50 5.16 16.29
CA ILE A 13 8.67 6.37 16.22
C ILE A 13 8.61 6.91 14.79
N ILE A 14 9.76 7.05 14.12
CA ILE A 14 9.84 7.56 12.76
C ILE A 14 9.05 6.66 11.81
N GLY A 15 9.20 5.34 11.93
CA GLY A 15 8.48 4.37 11.12
C GLY A 15 6.96 4.46 11.33
N ALA A 16 6.49 4.51 12.58
CA ALA A 16 5.06 4.66 12.88
C ALA A 16 4.50 5.99 12.33
N VAL A 17 5.23 7.10 12.51
CA VAL A 17 4.84 8.41 11.97
C VAL A 17 4.80 8.39 10.44
N PHE A 18 5.75 7.74 9.78
CA PHE A 18 5.76 7.57 8.32
C PHE A 18 4.51 6.84 7.83
N VAL A 19 4.15 5.71 8.46
CA VAL A 19 2.92 4.97 8.14
C VAL A 19 1.69 5.88 8.24
N VAL A 20 1.55 6.60 9.36
CA VAL A 20 0.41 7.49 9.59
C VAL A 20 0.34 8.60 8.55
N ILE A 21 1.46 9.26 8.26
CA ILE A 21 1.51 10.37 7.30
C ILE A 21 1.14 9.89 5.90
N VAL A 22 1.81 8.84 5.39
CA VAL A 22 1.58 8.34 4.03
C VAL A 22 0.15 7.85 3.87
N PHE A 23 -0.36 7.08 4.84
CA PHE A 23 -1.74 6.60 4.82
C PHE A 23 -2.74 7.76 4.85
N SER A 24 -2.51 8.77 5.70
CA SER A 24 -3.39 9.95 5.81
C SER A 24 -3.43 10.76 4.52
N ILE A 25 -2.28 10.98 3.88
CA ILE A 25 -2.20 11.67 2.58
C ILE A 25 -2.97 10.89 1.52
N ALA A 26 -2.78 9.57 1.44
CA ALA A 26 -3.50 8.74 0.48
C ALA A 26 -5.01 8.77 0.74
N TYR A 27 -5.43 8.66 2.00
CA TYR A 27 -6.85 8.76 2.38
C TYR A 27 -7.45 10.11 1.96
N ALA A 28 -6.75 11.20 2.24
CA ALA A 28 -7.15 12.57 1.88
C ALA A 28 -7.19 12.78 0.35
N TYR A 29 -6.29 12.14 -0.39
CA TYR A 29 -6.27 12.18 -1.86
C TYR A 29 -7.43 11.39 -2.46
N LEU A 30 -7.66 10.15 -2.01
CA LEU A 30 -8.70 9.26 -2.56
C LEU A 30 -10.11 9.70 -2.16
N LYS A 31 -10.27 10.35 -1.00
CA LYS A 31 -11.55 10.77 -0.41
C LYS A 31 -12.58 9.63 -0.52
N PRO A 32 -12.38 8.48 0.15
CA PRO A 32 -13.25 7.31 0.01
C PRO A 32 -14.70 7.60 0.42
N HIS A 33 -14.90 8.52 1.38
CA HIS A 33 -16.21 9.03 1.81
C HIS A 33 -17.00 9.73 0.69
N LYS A 34 -16.34 10.26 -0.35
CA LYS A 34 -17.02 10.81 -1.53
C LYS A 34 -17.36 9.67 -2.49
N MET A 35 -18.57 9.14 -2.37
CA MET A 35 -19.12 8.11 -3.25
C MET A 35 -19.66 8.71 -4.54
N HIS A 36 -19.40 8.03 -5.66
CA HIS A 36 -19.94 8.44 -6.96
C HIS A 36 -21.39 7.98 -7.08
N HIS A 37 -22.31 8.91 -7.33
CA HIS A 37 -23.76 8.64 -7.31
C HIS A 37 -24.18 7.53 -8.30
N ALA A 38 -23.63 7.56 -9.51
CA ALA A 38 -23.95 6.55 -10.53
C ALA A 38 -23.35 5.15 -10.31
N ARG A 39 -22.26 5.03 -9.51
CA ARG A 39 -21.45 3.78 -9.41
C ARG A 39 -20.79 3.65 -8.04
N PRO A 40 -21.58 3.56 -6.95
CA PRO A 40 -21.05 3.65 -5.59
C PRO A 40 -20.20 2.45 -5.22
N LEU A 41 -20.68 1.23 -5.52
CA LEU A 41 -20.06 -0.01 -5.05
C LEU A 41 -18.68 -0.27 -5.66
N SER A 42 -18.55 -0.24 -7.00
CA SER A 42 -17.25 -0.50 -7.65
C SER A 42 -16.21 0.57 -7.37
N THR A 43 -16.65 1.83 -7.22
CA THR A 43 -15.76 2.94 -6.84
C THR A 43 -15.27 2.79 -5.41
N LEU A 44 -16.16 2.42 -4.49
CA LEU A 44 -15.82 2.19 -3.09
C LEU A 44 -14.91 0.97 -2.95
N ALA A 45 -15.21 -0.13 -3.65
CA ALA A 45 -14.38 -1.34 -3.66
C ALA A 45 -12.95 -1.05 -4.14
N LEU A 46 -12.78 -0.28 -5.22
CA LEU A 46 -11.46 0.11 -5.70
C LEU A 46 -10.70 0.96 -4.69
N LYS A 47 -11.35 1.99 -4.13
CA LYS A 47 -10.69 2.88 -3.15
C LYS A 47 -10.36 2.15 -1.85
N GLY A 48 -11.29 1.34 -1.35
CA GLY A 48 -11.16 0.56 -0.13
C GLY A 48 -10.07 -0.50 -0.25
N SER A 49 -10.09 -1.30 -1.32
CA SER A 49 -9.03 -2.29 -1.58
C SER A 49 -7.66 -1.65 -1.71
N TYR A 50 -7.55 -0.46 -2.33
CA TYR A 50 -6.28 0.26 -2.38
C TYR A 50 -5.81 0.71 -0.99
N LEU A 51 -6.70 1.21 -0.13
CA LEU A 51 -6.32 1.60 1.23
C LEU A 51 -5.90 0.40 2.07
N ILE A 52 -6.58 -0.74 1.93
CA ILE A 52 -6.19 -2.00 2.59
C ILE A 52 -4.80 -2.44 2.12
N TYR A 53 -4.57 -2.46 0.81
CA TYR A 53 -3.27 -2.74 0.21
C TYR A 53 -2.19 -1.78 0.74
N LEU A 54 -2.47 -0.48 0.75
CA LEU A 54 -1.52 0.54 1.19
C LEU A 54 -1.17 0.37 2.66
N LEU A 55 -2.14 0.04 3.51
CA LEU A 55 -1.87 -0.24 4.92
C LEU A 55 -0.98 -1.48 5.06
N ALA A 56 -1.28 -2.56 4.34
CA ALA A 56 -0.48 -3.78 4.37
C ALA A 56 0.98 -3.53 3.96
N ILE A 57 1.22 -2.82 2.85
CA ILE A 57 2.59 -2.54 2.40
C ILE A 57 3.34 -1.61 3.34
N LEU A 58 2.65 -0.62 3.94
CA LEU A 58 3.25 0.28 4.92
C LEU A 58 3.65 -0.45 6.20
N VAL A 59 2.81 -1.39 6.67
CA VAL A 59 3.15 -2.26 7.80
C VAL A 59 4.34 -3.17 7.47
N VAL A 60 4.35 -3.78 6.28
CA VAL A 60 5.49 -4.61 5.83
C VAL A 60 6.79 -3.81 5.77
N ILE A 61 6.78 -2.61 5.19
CA ILE A 61 7.95 -1.73 5.13
C ILE A 61 8.41 -1.34 6.54
N TYR A 62 7.47 -0.98 7.41
CA TYR A 62 7.77 -0.62 8.79
C TYR A 62 8.45 -1.79 9.51
N LEU A 63 7.87 -2.98 9.48
CA LEU A 63 8.45 -4.15 10.12
C LEU A 63 9.80 -4.55 9.49
N ALA A 64 9.93 -4.45 8.17
CA ALA A 64 11.19 -4.72 7.48
C ALA A 64 12.30 -3.71 7.86
N SER A 65 11.94 -2.45 8.11
CA SER A 65 12.89 -1.42 8.55
C SER A 65 13.43 -1.65 9.95
N LEU A 66 12.74 -2.44 10.77
CA LEU A 66 13.15 -2.79 12.13
C LEU A 66 14.09 -4.00 12.18
N ARG A 67 14.18 -4.82 11.12
CA ARG A 67 15.23 -5.85 11.02
C ARG A 67 16.55 -5.15 10.70
N GLY A 68 17.61 -5.45 11.46
CA GLY A 68 18.86 -4.68 11.58
C GLY A 68 19.67 -4.32 10.32
N GLY A 69 19.22 -4.66 9.11
CA GLY A 69 19.76 -4.12 7.85
C GLY A 69 18.72 -3.67 6.82
N GLY A 70 17.49 -3.40 7.28
CA GLY A 70 16.45 -2.71 6.52
C GLY A 70 15.79 -3.53 5.41
N VAL A 71 15.02 -2.84 4.57
CA VAL A 71 14.18 -3.44 3.51
C VAL A 71 14.99 -4.33 2.55
N SER A 72 16.24 -3.96 2.24
CA SER A 72 17.11 -4.73 1.33
C SER A 72 17.64 -6.05 1.90
N GLN A 73 17.62 -6.23 3.23
CA GLN A 73 17.95 -7.52 3.85
C GLN A 73 16.72 -8.42 4.02
N VAL A 74 15.51 -7.86 3.97
CA VAL A 74 14.27 -8.63 4.10
C VAL A 74 13.84 -9.25 2.78
N PHE A 75 14.24 -8.66 1.65
CA PHE A 75 13.91 -9.16 0.33
C PHE A 75 15.19 -9.49 -0.45
N ASP A 76 15.47 -10.78 -0.60
CA ASP A 76 16.67 -11.26 -1.31
C ASP A 76 16.44 -11.27 -2.83
N GLY A 77 17.37 -10.68 -3.59
CA GLY A 77 17.48 -10.77 -5.04
C GLY A 77 16.13 -10.72 -5.80
N PRO A 78 15.57 -11.86 -6.27
CA PRO A 78 14.28 -11.91 -6.96
C PRO A 78 13.10 -11.34 -6.16
N GLU A 79 13.07 -11.54 -4.84
CA GLU A 79 11.97 -11.11 -3.97
C GLU A 79 11.89 -9.58 -3.91
N PHE A 80 13.03 -8.89 -4.02
CA PHE A 80 13.07 -7.43 -4.11
C PHE A 80 12.39 -6.92 -5.38
N PHE A 81 12.59 -7.58 -6.52
CA PHE A 81 11.89 -7.19 -7.77
C PHE A 81 10.39 -7.43 -7.69
N VAL A 82 9.95 -8.54 -7.08
CA VAL A 82 8.53 -8.78 -6.82
C VAL A 82 7.97 -7.70 -5.89
N PHE A 83 8.72 -7.32 -4.85
CA PHE A 83 8.34 -6.24 -3.95
C PHE A 83 8.19 -4.90 -4.68
N LEU A 84 9.07 -4.57 -5.63
CA LEU A 84 8.92 -3.37 -6.47
C LEU A 84 7.63 -3.42 -7.31
N VAL A 85 7.30 -4.57 -7.90
CA VAL A 85 6.05 -4.74 -8.65
C VAL A 85 4.85 -4.52 -7.73
N VAL A 86 4.88 -5.12 -6.53
CA VAL A 86 3.85 -4.94 -5.50
C VAL A 86 3.69 -3.46 -5.15
N LEU A 87 4.79 -2.73 -4.96
CA LEU A 87 4.80 -1.31 -4.59
C LEU A 87 4.18 -0.41 -5.67
N PHE A 88 4.56 -0.61 -6.94
CA PHE A 88 4.26 0.31 -8.02
C PHE A 88 2.94 0.01 -8.74
N VAL A 89 2.56 -1.25 -8.95
CA VAL A 89 1.40 -1.61 -9.79
C VAL A 89 0.07 -1.07 -9.25
N PRO A 90 -0.29 -1.27 -7.97
CA PRO A 90 -1.52 -0.71 -7.39
C PRO A 90 -1.56 0.81 -7.42
N THR A 91 -0.42 1.45 -7.14
CA THR A 91 -0.27 2.91 -7.10
C THR A 91 -0.45 3.53 -8.50
N ALA A 92 0.21 2.96 -9.50
CA ALA A 92 0.02 3.33 -10.90
C ALA A 92 -1.42 3.09 -11.36
N GLY A 93 -2.04 2.00 -10.90
CA GLY A 93 -3.44 1.68 -11.13
C GLY A 93 -4.42 2.74 -10.62
N ILE A 94 -4.20 3.26 -9.41
CA ILE A 94 -5.03 4.34 -8.88
C ILE A 94 -4.84 5.65 -9.66
N PHE A 95 -3.61 5.98 -10.05
CA PHE A 95 -3.36 7.21 -10.81
C PHE A 95 -3.90 7.15 -12.24
N SER A 96 -3.74 6.01 -12.91
CA SER A 96 -4.23 5.82 -14.29
C SER A 96 -5.75 5.77 -14.42
N ARG A 97 -6.50 5.62 -13.31
CA ARG A 97 -7.96 5.76 -13.29
C ARG A 97 -8.45 7.09 -13.89
N LYS A 98 -7.67 8.17 -13.76
CA LYS A 98 -8.03 9.51 -14.27
C LYS A 98 -7.86 9.65 -15.79
N ILE A 99 -7.26 8.68 -16.47
CA ILE A 99 -7.02 8.71 -17.91
C ILE A 99 -8.34 8.48 -18.67
N GLU A 100 -8.66 9.37 -19.61
CA GLU A 100 -9.93 9.35 -20.36
C GLU A 100 -10.17 8.07 -21.16
N ARG A 101 -9.10 7.39 -21.60
CA ARG A 101 -9.16 6.11 -22.32
C ARG A 101 -9.91 5.01 -21.54
N PHE A 102 -9.96 5.09 -20.21
CA PHE A 102 -10.67 4.13 -19.36
C PHE A 102 -12.09 4.58 -18.98
N SER A 103 -12.57 5.71 -19.48
CA SER A 103 -13.86 6.29 -19.13
C SER A 103 -15.07 5.42 -19.53
N GLY A 104 -15.01 4.79 -20.71
CA GLY A 104 -16.08 3.93 -21.22
C GLY A 104 -16.24 2.61 -20.44
N GLN A 105 -15.20 2.12 -19.77
CA GLN A 105 -15.18 0.82 -19.09
C GLN A 105 -14.80 0.91 -17.60
N ARG A 106 -15.09 2.04 -16.95
CA ARG A 106 -14.70 2.31 -15.55
C ARG A 106 -15.13 1.22 -14.55
N VAL A 107 -16.27 0.55 -14.77
CA VAL A 107 -16.71 -0.52 -13.87
C VAL A 107 -15.76 -1.71 -13.94
N ARG A 108 -15.45 -2.17 -15.17
CA ARG A 108 -14.51 -3.28 -15.39
C ARG A 108 -13.12 -2.95 -14.86
N TYR A 109 -12.65 -1.74 -15.14
CA TYR A 109 -11.39 -1.22 -14.60
C TYR A 109 -11.36 -1.28 -13.06
N ASN A 110 -12.40 -0.78 -12.40
CA ASN A 110 -12.48 -0.77 -10.94
C ASN A 110 -12.44 -2.18 -10.36
N ILE A 111 -13.15 -3.15 -10.96
CA ILE A 111 -13.17 -4.53 -10.49
C ILE A 111 -11.80 -5.19 -10.66
N ILE A 112 -11.17 -5.04 -11.84
CA ILE A 112 -9.84 -5.59 -12.10
C ILE A 112 -8.83 -5.04 -11.10
N PHE A 113 -8.77 -3.72 -10.92
CA PHE A 113 -7.82 -3.12 -9.99
C PHE A 113 -8.16 -3.38 -8.51
N THR A 114 -9.43 -3.63 -8.18
CA THR A 114 -9.80 -4.14 -6.84
C THR A 114 -9.14 -5.50 -6.60
N ALA A 115 -9.26 -6.43 -7.56
CA ALA A 115 -8.62 -7.73 -7.45
C ALA A 115 -7.09 -7.61 -7.38
N VAL A 116 -6.48 -6.79 -8.26
CA VAL A 116 -5.03 -6.53 -8.25
C VAL A 116 -4.58 -5.99 -6.88
N ASN A 117 -5.28 -5.02 -6.30
CA ASN A 117 -4.92 -4.48 -4.99
C ASN A 117 -4.92 -5.58 -3.91
N LEU A 118 -5.94 -6.43 -3.89
CA LEU A 118 -6.05 -7.51 -2.90
C LEU A 118 -4.97 -8.58 -3.10
N VAL A 119 -4.68 -8.96 -4.35
CA VAL A 119 -3.58 -9.88 -4.66
C VAL A 119 -2.24 -9.29 -4.23
N MET A 120 -1.97 -8.02 -4.55
CA MET A 120 -0.72 -7.36 -4.15
C MET A 120 -0.59 -7.23 -2.64
N ALA A 121 -1.70 -7.00 -1.92
CA ALA A 121 -1.71 -7.01 -0.46
C ALA A 121 -1.33 -8.40 0.09
N ALA A 122 -1.93 -9.47 -0.44
CA ALA A 122 -1.61 -10.84 -0.04
C ALA A 122 -0.15 -11.19 -0.34
N VAL A 123 0.35 -10.84 -1.54
CA VAL A 123 1.75 -11.05 -1.93
C VAL A 123 2.69 -10.28 -1.00
N ALA A 124 2.39 -9.04 -0.64
CA ALA A 124 3.20 -8.26 0.32
C ALA A 124 3.34 -8.98 1.67
N LEU A 125 2.24 -9.53 2.18
CA LEU A 125 2.24 -10.27 3.44
C LEU A 125 3.01 -11.59 3.35
N VAL A 126 2.89 -12.31 2.23
CA VAL A 126 3.64 -13.55 1.98
C VAL A 126 5.14 -13.29 1.84
N LEU A 127 5.53 -12.24 1.10
CA LEU A 127 6.92 -11.85 0.92
C LEU A 127 7.60 -11.50 2.24
N TYR A 128 6.88 -10.85 3.16
CA TYR A 128 7.46 -10.45 4.45
C TYR A 128 7.88 -11.63 5.34
N ARG A 129 7.41 -12.87 5.05
CA ARG A 129 7.69 -14.12 5.81
C ARG A 129 7.89 -13.86 7.30
N PHE A 130 6.79 -13.88 8.07
CA PHE A 130 6.83 -13.77 9.53
C PHE A 130 7.99 -14.54 10.15
#